data_AF-A0A166QMV3-F1
#
_entry.id   AF-A0A166QMV3-F1
#
_cell.length_a   1.000
_cell.length_b   1.000
_cell.length_c   1.000
_cell.angle_alpha   90.00
_cell.angle_beta   90.00
_cell.angle_gamma   90.00
#
_symmetry.space_group_name_H-M   'P 1'
#
loop_
_entity.id
_entity.type
_entity.pdbx_description
1 polymer ?
#
loop_
_entity_poly.entity_id
_entity_poly.type
_entity_poly.pdbx_seq_one_letter_code
_entity_poly.pdbx_strand_id
1 'polypeptide(L)'
;MKIIQDLKISSFQSWDRESDYRTKLTVLRTPESVTLAFVSPYRDSATLGFDLSEAKTLSSDIRELFSDTGRLLRAQDRKQTKPCRTDEESKLVIEVRTNTQGEPFEEGVTVSIHRFDHTDVAYIDLAADEAFSLAKALGAEG
;
A
#
# COMPACT_ATOMS: atom_id res chain seq x y z
N MET A 1 -30.56 0.03 8.17
CA MET A 1 -29.33 0.85 8.13
C MET A 1 -28.44 0.41 9.28
N LYS A 2 -27.33 -0.28 9.00
CA LYS A 2 -26.43 -0.81 10.04
C LYS A 2 -25.34 0.25 10.26
N ILE A 3 -25.24 0.82 11.46
CA ILE A 3 -24.14 1.71 11.81
C ILE A 3 -22.90 0.82 11.95
N ILE A 4 -21.86 1.11 11.17
CA ILE A 4 -20.56 0.45 11.32
C ILE A 4 -19.88 1.08 12.53
N GLN A 5 -19.97 0.43 13.68
CA GLN A 5 -19.19 0.79 14.85
C GLN A 5 -17.70 0.46 14.59
N ASP A 6 -16.80 1.27 15.15
CA ASP A 6 -15.34 1.09 15.09
C ASP A 6 -14.68 1.18 13.69
N LEU A 7 -15.32 1.87 12.73
CA LEU A 7 -14.67 2.20 11.46
C LEU A 7 -13.50 3.16 11.69
N LYS A 8 -12.28 2.71 11.38
CA LYS A 8 -11.08 3.55 11.30
C LYS A 8 -10.78 3.89 9.84
N ILE A 9 -10.48 5.16 9.58
CA ILE A 9 -10.17 5.66 8.24
C ILE A 9 -8.79 6.30 8.28
N SER A 10 -7.88 5.85 7.42
CA SER A 10 -6.57 6.46 7.20
C SER A 10 -6.43 6.81 5.72
N SER A 11 -5.76 7.92 5.40
CA SER A 11 -5.57 8.36 4.02
C SER A 11 -4.14 8.78 3.78
N PHE A 12 -3.61 8.35 2.64
CA PHE A 12 -2.27 8.61 2.17
C PHE A 12 -2.35 9.22 0.77
N GLN A 13 -1.41 10.10 0.44
CA GLN A 13 -1.42 10.80 -0.84
C GLN A 13 -0.01 10.81 -1.41
N SER A 14 0.10 10.45 -2.67
CA SER A 14 1.33 10.61 -3.44
C SER A 14 1.13 11.72 -4.46
N TRP A 15 2.12 12.59 -4.62
CA TRP A 15 2.13 13.60 -5.66
C TRP A 15 3.28 13.34 -6.62
N ASP A 16 2.94 12.94 -7.83
CA ASP A 16 3.86 12.97 -8.94
C ASP A 16 3.93 14.41 -9.48
N ARG A 17 5.07 15.08 -9.26
CA ARG A 17 5.29 16.47 -9.63
C ARG A 17 5.52 16.67 -11.13
N GLU A 18 6.06 15.67 -11.82
CA GLU A 18 6.33 15.80 -13.26
C GLU A 18 5.02 15.88 -14.05
N SER A 19 4.00 15.25 -13.49
CA SER A 19 2.71 15.10 -14.12
C SER A 19 1.61 15.93 -13.43
N ASP A 20 1.90 16.52 -12.26
CA ASP A 20 0.98 17.25 -11.38
C ASP A 20 -0.19 16.39 -10.85
N TYR A 21 0.07 15.11 -10.58
CA TYR A 21 -0.97 14.13 -10.27
C TYR A 21 -0.95 13.64 -8.84
N ARG A 22 -2.14 13.56 -8.26
CA ARG A 22 -2.33 13.14 -6.88
C ARG A 22 -3.06 11.80 -6.84
N THR A 23 -2.35 10.75 -6.49
CA THR A 23 -2.97 9.46 -6.18
C THR A 23 -3.28 9.41 -4.69
N LYS A 24 -4.48 8.97 -4.34
CA LYS A 24 -4.91 8.81 -2.96
C LYS A 24 -5.19 7.35 -2.65
N LEU A 25 -4.65 6.88 -1.53
CA LEU A 25 -4.98 5.60 -0.93
C LEU A 25 -5.73 5.83 0.37
N THR A 26 -6.93 5.28 0.48
CA THR A 26 -7.71 5.28 1.71
C THR A 26 -7.81 3.86 2.26
N VAL A 27 -7.43 3.70 3.52
CA VAL A 27 -7.59 2.47 4.29
C VAL A 27 -8.86 2.59 5.13
N LEU A 28 -9.84 1.74 4.88
CA LEU A 28 -11.06 1.61 5.67
C LEU A 28 -10.96 0.32 6.48
N ARG A 29 -10.82 0.42 7.81
CA ARG A 29 -10.71 -0.74 8.69
C ARG A 29 -11.95 -0.86 9.56
N THR A 30 -12.53 -2.04 9.57
CA THR A 30 -13.58 -2.46 10.51
C THR A 30 -13.02 -3.54 11.46
N PRO A 31 -13.77 -3.97 12.49
CA PRO A 31 -13.38 -5.10 13.31
C PRO A 31 -13.21 -6.43 12.57
N GLU A 32 -13.69 -6.55 11.33
CA GLU A 32 -13.74 -7.82 10.59
C GLU A 32 -12.91 -7.79 9.29
N SER A 33 -12.64 -6.60 8.76
CA SER A 33 -12.03 -6.45 7.43
C SER A 33 -11.28 -5.14 7.27
N VAL A 34 -10.41 -5.09 6.26
CA VAL A 34 -9.73 -3.88 5.80
C VAL A 34 -10.02 -3.70 4.32
N THR A 35 -10.32 -2.48 3.89
CA THR A 35 -10.48 -2.16 2.48
C THR A 35 -9.47 -1.09 2.09
N LEU A 36 -8.72 -1.34 1.02
CA LEU A 36 -7.88 -0.36 0.36
C LEU A 36 -8.65 0.22 -0.83
N ALA A 37 -8.91 1.52 -0.78
CA ALA A 37 -9.53 2.26 -1.87
C ALA A 37 -8.50 3.19 -2.50
N PHE A 38 -8.16 2.91 -3.75
CA PHE A 38 -7.27 3.72 -4.58
C PHE A 38 -8.10 4.64 -5.47
N VAL A 39 -7.75 5.92 -5.44
CA VAL A 39 -8.32 6.93 -6.32
C VAL A 39 -7.16 7.53 -7.12
N SER A 40 -7.17 7.28 -8.42
CA SER A 40 -6.23 7.84 -9.38
C SER A 40 -6.99 8.63 -10.45
N PRO A 41 -6.48 9.78 -10.92
CA PRO A 41 -7.07 10.49 -12.04
C PRO A 41 -6.81 9.83 -13.43
N TYR A 42 -5.89 8.85 -13.52
CA TYR A 42 -5.48 8.22 -14.79
C TYR A 42 -5.92 6.78 -14.95
N ARG A 43 -6.18 6.09 -13.84
CA ARG A 43 -6.65 4.71 -13.85
C ARG A 43 -7.96 4.61 -13.10
N ASP A 44 -8.75 3.58 -13.39
CA ASP A 44 -9.97 3.30 -12.65
C ASP A 44 -9.69 3.30 -11.14
N SER A 45 -10.65 3.78 -10.36
CA SER A 45 -10.61 3.61 -8.91
C SER A 45 -10.61 2.12 -8.60
N ALA A 46 -9.62 1.64 -7.87
CA ALA A 46 -9.53 0.23 -7.48
C ALA A 46 -9.87 0.10 -6.00
N THR A 47 -10.69 -0.90 -5.66
CA THR A 47 -11.01 -1.23 -4.28
C THR A 47 -10.66 -2.69 -4.03
N LEU A 48 -9.87 -2.97 -3.00
CA LEU A 48 -9.50 -4.32 -2.58
C LEU A 48 -9.83 -4.52 -1.11
N GLY A 49 -10.74 -5.46 -0.83
CA GLY A 49 -11.21 -5.78 0.51
C GLY A 49 -10.53 -7.03 1.04
N PHE A 50 -9.76 -6.89 2.11
CA PHE A 50 -8.96 -7.91 2.79
C PHE A 50 -9.65 -8.40 4.05
N ASP A 51 -9.39 -9.65 4.41
CA ASP A 51 -9.56 -10.07 5.80
C ASP A 51 -8.43 -9.50 6.69
N LEU A 52 -8.58 -9.63 8.01
CA LEU A 52 -7.60 -9.11 8.95
C LEU A 52 -6.24 -9.81 8.88
N SER A 53 -6.20 -11.08 8.46
CA SER A 53 -4.97 -11.85 8.34
C SER A 53 -4.17 -11.36 7.15
N GLU A 54 -4.79 -11.20 5.98
CA GLU A 54 -4.14 -10.66 4.79
C GLU A 54 -3.67 -9.22 5.02
N ALA A 55 -4.46 -8.39 5.71
CA ALA A 55 -4.05 -7.03 6.06
C ALA A 55 -2.84 -7.01 7.00
N LYS A 56 -2.73 -7.97 7.92
CA LYS A 56 -1.54 -8.13 8.78
C LYS A 56 -0.34 -8.64 8.00
N THR A 57 -0.53 -9.55 7.05
CA THR A 57 0.55 -9.99 6.14
C THR A 57 1.10 -8.80 5.37
N LEU A 58 0.23 -8.00 4.75
CA LEU A 58 0.64 -6.79 4.03
C LEU A 58 1.34 -5.77 4.94
N SER A 59 0.86 -5.59 6.18
CA SER A 59 1.54 -4.77 7.19
C SER A 59 2.95 -5.27 7.47
N SER A 60 3.13 -6.59 7.64
CA SER A 60 4.43 -7.23 7.86
C SER A 60 5.34 -7.06 6.65
N ASP A 61 4.83 -7.31 5.44
CA ASP A 61 5.59 -7.18 4.19
C ASP A 61 6.12 -5.76 4.00
N ILE A 62 5.30 -4.73 4.30
CA ILE A 62 5.77 -3.34 4.29
C ILE A 62 6.87 -3.15 5.33
N ARG A 63 6.69 -3.64 6.57
CA ARG A 63 7.68 -3.49 7.66
C ARG A 63 8.99 -4.20 7.37
N GLU A 64 8.99 -5.33 6.66
CA GLU A 64 10.21 -6.05 6.24
C GLU A 64 11.07 -5.23 5.28
N LEU A 65 10.55 -4.17 4.67
CA LEU A 65 11.32 -3.23 3.87
C LEU A 65 12.12 -2.23 4.71
N PHE A 66 11.91 -2.20 6.03
CA PHE A 66 12.57 -1.31 6.96
C PHE A 66 13.54 -2.08 7.86
N SER A 67 14.63 -1.43 8.26
CA SER A 67 15.51 -1.89 9.33
C SER A 67 14.83 -1.76 10.69
N ASP A 68 15.42 -2.39 11.70
CA ASP A 68 15.01 -2.23 13.11
C ASP A 68 15.08 -0.77 13.61
N THR A 69 15.86 0.08 12.92
CA THR A 69 15.97 1.52 13.20
C THR A 69 14.93 2.37 12.48
N GLY A 70 14.03 1.74 11.71
CA GLY A 70 12.96 2.40 10.95
C GLY A 70 13.41 3.07 9.65
N ARG A 71 14.61 2.74 9.16
CA ARG A 71 15.11 3.23 7.86
C ARG A 71 14.81 2.21 6.77
N LEU A 72 14.52 2.66 5.55
CA LEU A 72 14.34 1.74 4.44
C LEU A 72 15.63 0.96 4.15
N LEU A 73 15.48 -0.32 3.82
CA LEU A 73 16.59 -1.18 3.43
C LEU A 73 17.07 -0.80 2.02
N ARG A 74 18.39 -0.74 1.85
CA ARG A 74 19.04 -0.52 0.55
C ARG A 74 18.73 -1.65 -0.41
N ALA A 75 18.72 -1.36 -1.71
CA ALA A 75 18.42 -2.32 -2.79
C ALA A 75 19.06 -3.71 -2.63
N GLN A 76 20.33 -3.74 -2.27
CA GLN A 76 21.14 -4.96 -2.10
C GLN A 76 20.78 -5.79 -0.84
N ASP A 77 20.19 -5.16 0.17
CA ASP A 77 19.86 -5.79 1.46
C ASP A 77 18.38 -6.23 1.51
N ARG A 78 17.63 -6.05 0.41
CA ARG A 78 16.20 -6.36 0.31
C ARG A 78 15.99 -7.85 0.08
N LYS A 79 15.05 -8.45 0.81
CA LYS A 79 14.42 -9.71 0.38
C LYS A 79 13.56 -9.43 -0.86
N GLN A 80 13.46 -10.41 -1.77
CA GLN A 80 12.52 -10.33 -2.90
C GLN A 80 11.13 -9.96 -2.38
N THR A 81 10.50 -8.98 -3.02
CA THR A 81 9.13 -8.60 -2.75
C THR A 81 8.21 -9.72 -3.15
N LYS A 82 7.33 -10.11 -2.24
CA LYS A 82 6.32 -11.13 -2.49
C LYS A 82 4.98 -10.43 -2.65
N PRO A 83 4.11 -10.93 -3.56
CA PRO A 83 2.74 -10.48 -3.56
C PRO A 83 2.12 -10.82 -2.21
N CYS A 84 1.58 -9.82 -1.54
CA CYS A 84 0.95 -10.00 -0.23
C CYS A 84 -0.45 -10.58 -0.36
N ARG A 85 -1.03 -10.48 -1.57
CA ARG A 85 -2.36 -11.00 -1.91
C ARG A 85 -2.50 -11.19 -3.41
N THR A 86 -3.14 -12.29 -3.78
CA THR A 86 -3.54 -12.62 -5.14
C THR A 86 -5.03 -12.98 -5.14
N ASP A 87 -5.82 -12.30 -5.95
CA ASP A 87 -7.22 -12.62 -6.20
C ASP A 87 -7.36 -13.27 -7.58
N GLU A 88 -7.55 -14.59 -7.57
CA GLU A 88 -7.67 -15.40 -8.77
C GLU A 88 -8.93 -15.11 -9.60
N GLU A 89 -10.01 -14.62 -8.98
CA GLU A 89 -11.27 -14.33 -9.68
C GLU A 89 -11.14 -13.02 -10.46
N SER A 90 -10.65 -11.96 -9.80
CA SER A 90 -10.44 -10.66 -10.44
C SER A 90 -9.12 -10.53 -11.20
N LYS A 91 -8.25 -11.55 -11.09
CA LYS A 91 -6.87 -11.57 -11.63
C LYS A 91 -6.03 -10.39 -11.14
N LEU A 92 -6.26 -9.94 -9.90
CA LEU A 92 -5.52 -8.84 -9.28
C LEU A 92 -4.45 -9.37 -8.33
N VAL A 93 -3.32 -8.69 -8.31
CA VAL A 93 -2.18 -8.94 -7.42
C VAL A 93 -1.82 -7.63 -6.74
N ILE A 94 -1.56 -7.72 -5.44
CA ILE A 94 -1.04 -6.60 -4.67
C ILE A 94 0.42 -6.86 -4.36
N GLU A 95 1.26 -5.92 -4.75
CA GLU A 95 2.69 -5.97 -4.52
C GLU A 95 3.15 -4.66 -3.88
N VAL A 96 4.00 -4.82 -2.87
CA VAL A 96 4.71 -3.73 -2.22
C VAL A 96 6.16 -3.82 -2.60
N ARG A 97 6.72 -2.70 -3.03
CA ARG A 97 8.14 -2.59 -3.36
C ARG A 97 8.71 -1.28 -2.85
N THR A 98 10.00 -1.29 -2.56
CA THR A 98 10.72 -0.04 -2.30
C THR A 98 10.86 0.74 -3.60
N ASN A 99 10.77 2.06 -3.51
CA ASN A 99 11.07 2.95 -4.61
C ASN A 99 12.20 3.90 -4.23
N THR A 100 12.85 4.41 -5.26
CA THR A 100 13.80 5.52 -5.17
C THR A 100 13.33 6.51 -6.22
N GLN A 101 12.54 7.50 -5.81
CA GLN A 101 12.06 8.54 -6.72
C GLN A 101 12.82 9.85 -6.50
N GLY A 102 13.11 10.52 -7.63
CA GLY A 102 13.72 11.85 -7.67
C GLY A 102 15.20 11.92 -7.29
N GLU A 103 15.85 13.00 -7.70
CA GLU A 103 17.11 13.45 -7.10
C GLU A 103 16.84 14.72 -6.25
N PRO A 104 17.27 14.77 -4.98
CA PRO A 104 17.89 13.68 -4.22
C PRO A 104 16.88 12.55 -3.95
N PHE A 105 17.37 11.30 -3.94
CA PHE A 105 16.53 10.12 -3.74
C PHE A 105 15.78 10.20 -2.41
N GLU A 106 14.47 10.43 -2.46
CA GLU A 106 13.61 10.15 -1.31
C GLU A 106 13.30 8.66 -1.34
N GLU A 107 13.88 7.93 -0.39
CA GLU A 107 13.58 6.51 -0.21
C GLU A 107 12.12 6.35 0.23
N GLY A 108 11.38 5.50 -0.49
CA GLY A 108 9.98 5.26 -0.20
C GLY A 108 9.54 3.83 -0.54
N VAL A 109 8.23 3.65 -0.60
CA VAL A 109 7.56 2.40 -0.91
C VAL A 109 6.46 2.65 -1.93
N THR A 110 6.49 1.92 -3.04
CA THR A 110 5.35 1.77 -3.94
C THR A 110 4.46 0.64 -3.45
N VAL A 111 3.17 0.93 -3.27
CA VAL A 111 2.13 -0.10 -3.18
C VAL A 111 1.38 -0.13 -4.50
N SER A 112 1.37 -1.27 -5.18
CA SER A 112 0.76 -1.43 -6.50
C SER A 112 -0.28 -2.54 -6.50
N ILE A 113 -1.32 -2.33 -7.30
CA ILE A 113 -2.30 -3.33 -7.71
C ILE A 113 -2.11 -3.50 -9.21
N HIS A 114 -1.81 -4.71 -9.64
CA HIS A 114 -1.66 -5.04 -11.05
C HIS A 114 -2.40 -6.33 -11.40
N ARG A 115 -2.64 -6.54 -12.69
CA ARG A 115 -3.18 -7.80 -13.21
C ARG A 115 -2.07 -8.84 -13.36
N PHE A 116 -2.43 -10.11 -13.53
CA PHE A 116 -1.45 -11.21 -13.70
C PHE A 116 -0.51 -11.03 -14.90
N ASP A 117 -0.92 -10.23 -15.90
CA ASP A 117 -0.10 -9.83 -17.05
C ASP A 117 0.80 -8.63 -16.76
N HIS A 118 0.93 -8.23 -15.50
CA HIS A 118 1.66 -7.06 -15.00
C HIS A 118 1.10 -5.71 -15.48
N THR A 119 -0.15 -5.67 -15.97
CA THR A 119 -0.82 -4.39 -16.25
C THR A 119 -1.17 -3.70 -14.93
N ASP A 120 -0.53 -2.56 -14.66
CA ASP A 120 -0.86 -1.74 -13.49
C ASP A 120 -2.33 -1.29 -13.52
N VAL A 121 -3.03 -1.49 -12.41
CA VAL A 121 -4.40 -1.03 -12.19
C VAL A 121 -4.40 0.22 -11.33
N ALA A 122 -3.62 0.23 -10.26
CA ALA A 122 -3.41 1.40 -9.42
C ALA A 122 -2.07 1.27 -8.71
N TYR A 123 -1.43 2.38 -8.39
CA TYR A 123 -0.26 2.39 -7.52
C TYR A 123 -0.20 3.68 -6.73
N ILE A 124 0.51 3.66 -5.61
CA ILE A 124 0.83 4.85 -4.84
C ILE A 124 2.27 4.76 -4.37
N ASP A 125 3.01 5.85 -4.55
CA ASP A 125 4.37 6.02 -4.05
C ASP A 125 4.34 6.78 -2.74
N LEU A 126 4.77 6.14 -1.65
CA LEU A 126 4.75 6.71 -0.31
C LEU A 126 6.16 6.97 0.17
N ALA A 127 6.37 8.10 0.84
CA ALA A 127 7.59 8.32 1.60
C ALA A 127 7.73 7.28 2.73
N ALA A 128 8.96 7.07 3.22
CA ALA A 128 9.27 6.06 4.24
C ALA A 128 8.35 6.15 5.49
N ASP A 129 8.10 7.36 5.98
CA ASP A 129 7.27 7.64 7.15
C ASP A 129 5.77 7.38 6.89
N GLU A 130 5.28 7.74 5.70
CA GLU A 130 3.92 7.42 5.26
C GLU A 130 3.72 5.91 5.06
N ALA A 131 4.69 5.23 4.47
CA ALA A 131 4.67 3.78 4.31
C ALA A 131 4.66 3.04 5.66
N PHE A 132 5.44 3.53 6.64
CA PHE A 132 5.39 3.00 8.01
C PHE A 132 4.02 3.26 8.67
N SER A 133 3.44 4.43 8.43
CA SER A 133 2.10 4.79 8.90
C SER A 133 1.01 3.93 8.25
N LEU A 134 1.15 3.60 6.96
CA LEU A 134 0.30 2.65 6.26
C LEU A 134 0.40 1.26 6.89
N ALA A 135 1.60 0.76 7.14
CA ALA A 135 1.78 -0.52 7.81
C ALA A 135 1.08 -0.56 9.18
N LYS A 136 1.15 0.53 9.96
CA LYS A 136 0.41 0.63 11.23
C LYS A 136 -1.11 0.60 11.03
N ALA A 137 -1.64 1.35 10.05
CA ALA A 137 -3.07 1.35 9.74
C ALA A 137 -3.59 -0.04 9.33
N LEU A 138 -2.76 -0.81 8.63
CA LEU A 138 -3.04 -2.18 8.18
C LEU A 138 -2.90 -3.24 9.27
N GLY A 139 -1.89 -3.14 10.13
CA GLY A 139 -1.64 -4.10 11.21
C GLY A 139 -2.52 -3.88 12.43
N ALA A 140 -2.96 -2.64 12.65
CA ALA A 140 -3.60 -2.17 13.88
C ALA A 140 -2.82 -2.56 15.14
N GLU A 141 -1.58 -2.09 15.22
CA GLU A 141 -0.94 -1.84 16.51
C GLU A 141 -1.18 -0.36 16.84
N GLY A 142 -1.95 -0.13 17.91
CA GLY A 142 -2.00 1.15 18.62
C GLY A 142 -1.04 1.10 19.78
#